data_AF-A0A949MBG2-F1
#
_entry.id   AF-A0A949MBG2-F1
#
_cell.length_a   1.000
_cell.length_b   1.000
_cell.length_c   1.000
_cell.angle_alpha   90.00
_cell.angle_beta   90.00
_cell.angle_gamma   90.00
#
_symmetry.space_group_name_H-M   'P 1'
#
loop_
_entity.id
_entity.type
_entity.pdbx_description
1 polymer ?
#
loop_
_entity_poly.entity_id
_entity_poly.type
_entity_poly.pdbx_seq_one_letter_code
_entity_poly.pdbx_strand_id
1 'polypeptide(L)'
;MKYIGRALCWLPFFAPFPAAAQIDSVPRDLIQIGYNQYFQGHVPFAGYAFYYHNQPNFLRTNLTLRLALAPVYVDSELGFVHGLGPNTDYAIGLA
;
A
#
# COMPACT_ATOMS: atom_id res chain seq x y z
N MET A 1 6.69 37.24 -25.52
CA MET A 1 5.82 37.25 -24.33
C MET A 1 4.56 36.37 -24.44
N LYS A 2 3.95 36.17 -25.63
CA LYS A 2 2.71 35.35 -25.78
C LYS A 2 2.85 33.84 -25.49
N TYR A 3 4.04 33.26 -25.69
CA TYR A 3 4.27 31.82 -25.48
C TYR A 3 4.36 31.41 -24.01
N ILE A 4 4.88 32.30 -23.14
CA ILE A 4 5.02 32.05 -21.69
C ILE A 4 3.64 32.01 -21.01
N GLY A 5 2.71 32.89 -21.41
CA GLY A 5 1.34 32.89 -20.91
C GLY A 5 0.57 31.61 -21.24
N ARG A 6 0.80 31.03 -22.43
CA ARG A 6 0.21 29.73 -22.80
C ARG A 6 0.78 28.58 -21.97
N ALA A 7 2.08 28.57 -21.69
CA ALA A 7 2.71 27.55 -20.84
C ALA A 7 2.20 27.60 -19.39
N LEU A 8 1.98 28.81 -18.85
CA LEU A 8 1.39 29.03 -17.53
C LEU A 8 -0.05 28.50 -17.40
N CYS A 9 -0.83 28.45 -18.48
CA CYS A 9 -2.18 27.85 -18.45
C CYS A 9 -2.17 26.34 -18.19
N TRP A 10 -1.06 25.63 -18.45
CA TRP A 10 -0.95 24.19 -18.23
C TRP A 10 -0.42 23.83 -16.84
N LEU A 11 0.15 24.79 -16.11
CA LEU A 11 0.70 24.58 -14.76
C LEU A 11 -0.30 23.99 -13.73
N PRO A 12 -1.61 24.34 -13.75
CA PRO A 12 -2.59 23.72 -12.86
C PRO A 12 -2.84 22.23 -13.15
N PHE A 13 -2.64 21.80 -14.40
CA PHE A 13 -2.82 20.39 -14.80
C PHE A 13 -1.72 19.47 -14.27
N PHE A 14 -0.55 20.03 -13.95
CA PHE A 14 0.58 19.32 -13.36
C PHE A 14 0.73 19.58 -11.86
N ALA A 15 -0.18 20.35 -11.26
CA ALA A 15 -0.19 20.54 -9.82
C ALA A 15 -0.59 19.21 -9.16
N PRO A 16 0.22 18.68 -8.21
CA PRO A 16 -0.15 17.47 -7.50
C PRO A 16 -1.43 17.73 -6.70
N PHE A 17 -2.49 17.00 -7.01
CA PHE A 17 -3.67 17.00 -6.17
C PHE A 17 -3.31 16.33 -4.84
N PRO A 18 -3.68 16.92 -3.68
CA PRO A 18 -3.50 16.27 -2.40
C PRO A 18 -4.37 15.00 -2.39
N ALA A 19 -3.74 13.84 -2.57
CA ALA A 19 -4.37 12.55 -2.34
C ALA A 19 -4.29 12.24 -0.84
N ALA A 20 -5.41 11.80 -0.26
CA ALA A 20 -5.39 11.27 1.09
C ALA A 20 -4.53 10.00 1.10
N ALA A 21 -3.47 9.99 1.93
CA ALA A 21 -2.72 8.78 2.21
C ALA A 21 -3.48 8.01 3.29
N GLN A 22 -4.20 6.98 2.87
CA GLN A 22 -5.06 6.19 3.76
C GLN A 22 -4.55 4.75 3.86
N ILE A 23 -4.38 4.28 5.09
CA ILE A 23 -4.08 2.88 5.41
C ILE A 23 -5.37 2.05 5.31
N ASP A 24 -5.29 0.77 4.93
CA ASP A 24 -6.46 -0.10 4.82
C ASP A 24 -7.25 -0.13 6.15
N SER A 25 -8.42 0.51 6.13
CA SER A 25 -9.29 0.66 7.30
C SER A 25 -10.22 -0.53 7.51
N VAL A 26 -10.13 -1.58 6.68
CA VAL A 26 -11.02 -2.73 6.72
C VAL A 26 -10.31 -3.93 7.34
N PRO A 27 -10.85 -4.51 8.43
CA PRO A 27 -10.32 -5.75 8.97
C PRO A 27 -10.36 -6.87 7.91
N ARG A 28 -9.28 -7.61 7.73
CA ARG A 28 -9.21 -8.67 6.72
C ARG A 28 -8.33 -9.82 7.16
N ASP A 29 -8.88 -11.02 7.07
CA ASP A 29 -8.16 -12.29 7.13
C ASP A 29 -8.27 -12.97 5.78
N LEU A 30 -7.13 -13.29 5.17
CA LEU A 30 -7.07 -13.89 3.85
C LEU A 30 -5.98 -14.95 3.80
N ILE A 31 -6.32 -16.16 3.41
CA ILE A 31 -5.35 -17.15 2.96
C ILE A 31 -5.35 -17.12 1.44
N GLN A 32 -4.19 -16.86 0.85
CA GLN A 32 -4.02 -16.84 -0.60
C GLN A 32 -2.98 -17.86 -1.00
N ILE A 33 -3.35 -18.71 -1.95
CA ILE A 33 -2.49 -19.73 -2.54
C ILE A 33 -2.61 -19.59 -4.05
N GLY A 34 -1.48 -19.58 -4.75
CA GLY A 34 -1.48 -19.44 -6.20
C GLY A 34 -0.12 -19.78 -6.79
N TYR A 35 -0.02 -19.61 -8.10
CA TYR A 35 1.23 -19.71 -8.83
C TYR A 35 1.20 -18.76 -10.03
N ASN A 36 2.36 -18.28 -10.45
CA ASN A 36 2.47 -17.46 -11.64
C ASN A 36 2.48 -18.36 -12.88
N GLN A 37 1.41 -18.30 -13.68
CA GLN A 37 1.36 -18.97 -14.98
C GLN A 37 2.09 -18.10 -16.01
N TYR A 38 3.05 -18.72 -16.71
CA TYR A 38 3.80 -18.04 -17.75
C TYR A 38 3.14 -18.22 -19.10
N PHE A 39 3.00 -17.13 -19.85
CA PHE A 39 2.45 -17.16 -21.20
C PHE A 39 3.46 -17.65 -22.25
N GLN A 40 4.76 -17.54 -21.98
CA GLN A 40 5.83 -17.99 -22.87
C GLN A 40 7.11 -18.33 -22.09
N GLY A 41 7.85 -19.35 -22.54
CA GLY A 41 9.13 -19.76 -21.97
C GLY A 41 9.04 -20.90 -20.93
N HIS A 42 10.19 -21.51 -20.62
CA HIS A 42 10.34 -22.51 -19.57
C HIS A 42 11.07 -21.86 -18.39
N VAL A 43 10.33 -21.59 -17.33
CA VAL A 43 10.83 -20.91 -16.14
C VAL A 43 10.49 -21.74 -14.90
N PRO A 44 11.27 -21.61 -13.82
CA PRO A 44 11.02 -22.35 -12.59
C PRO A 44 9.60 -22.12 -12.07
N PHE A 45 9.03 -23.17 -11.47
CA PHE A 45 7.73 -23.09 -10.81
C PHE A 45 7.74 -21.97 -9.77
N ALA A 46 6.79 -21.04 -9.88
CA ALA A 46 6.66 -19.87 -9.01
C ALA A 46 5.32 -19.91 -8.27
N GLY A 47 5.19 -20.88 -7.35
CA GLY A 47 4.09 -20.96 -6.41
C GLY A 47 4.26 -20.01 -5.24
N TYR A 48 3.16 -19.51 -4.70
CA TYR A 48 3.14 -18.72 -3.48
C TYR A 48 1.96 -19.11 -2.59
N ALA A 49 2.17 -18.99 -1.29
CA ALA A 49 1.14 -19.12 -0.28
C ALA A 49 1.43 -18.11 0.82
N PHE A 50 0.41 -17.41 1.29
CA PHE A 50 0.53 -16.55 2.46
C PHE A 50 -0.80 -16.43 3.20
N TYR A 51 -0.71 -16.15 4.49
CA TYR A 51 -1.80 -15.66 5.32
C TYR A 51 -1.61 -14.16 5.52
N TYR A 52 -2.64 -13.40 5.17
CA TYR A 52 -2.69 -11.95 5.32
C TYR A 52 -3.69 -11.59 6.40
N HIS A 53 -3.25 -10.77 7.35
CA HIS A 53 -4.04 -10.24 8.44
C HIS A 53 -3.91 -8.71 8.46
N ASN A 54 -5.03 -8.01 8.31
CA ASN A 54 -5.13 -6.57 8.51
C ASN A 54 -6.07 -6.29 9.67
N GLN A 55 -5.58 -5.61 10.69
CA GLN A 55 -6.32 -5.26 11.89
C GLN A 55 -6.22 -3.75 12.15
N PRO A 56 -7.22 -2.99 11.70
CA PRO A 56 -7.45 -1.63 12.18
C PRO A 56 -7.70 -1.62 13.69
N ASN A 57 -7.37 -0.52 14.34
CA ASN A 57 -7.52 -0.34 15.78
C ASN A 57 -6.72 -1.36 16.63
N PHE A 58 -5.58 -1.81 16.13
CA PHE A 58 -4.68 -2.73 16.85
C PHE A 58 -4.14 -2.03 18.10
N LEU A 59 -4.45 -2.55 19.28
CA LEU A 59 -4.14 -1.97 20.61
C LEU A 59 -4.76 -0.59 20.92
N ARG A 60 -4.96 0.28 19.92
CA ARG A 60 -5.53 1.64 20.02
C ARG A 60 -6.25 2.02 18.74
N THR A 61 -7.17 2.98 18.82
CA THR A 61 -8.08 3.37 17.70
C THR A 61 -7.42 4.03 16.49
N ASN A 62 -6.16 4.43 16.60
CA ASN A 62 -5.41 5.09 15.52
C ASN A 62 -4.16 4.31 15.10
N LEU A 63 -4.09 3.03 15.49
CA LEU A 63 -3.01 2.13 15.15
C LEU A 63 -3.58 0.95 14.36
N THR A 64 -2.96 0.61 13.24
CA THR A 64 -3.34 -0.51 12.38
C THR A 64 -2.16 -1.48 12.29
N LEU A 65 -2.43 -2.77 12.43
CA LEU A 65 -1.45 -3.83 12.18
C LEU A 65 -1.76 -4.49 10.84
N ARG A 66 -0.75 -4.63 9.98
CA ARG A 66 -0.81 -5.45 8.77
C ARG A 66 0.28 -6.50 8.84
N LEU A 67 -0.05 -7.74 8.52
CA LEU A 67 0.86 -8.88 8.58
C LEU A 67 0.62 -9.79 7.39
N ALA A 68 1.68 -10.15 6.67
CA ALA A 68 1.71 -11.17 5.64
C ALA A 68 2.71 -12.26 6.06
N LEU A 69 2.19 -13.44 6.37
CA LEU A 69 2.97 -14.62 6.74
C LEU A 69 3.05 -15.58 5.56
N ALA A 70 4.23 -15.71 4.97
CA ALA A 70 4.53 -16.71 3.97
C ALA A 70 5.46 -17.79 4.55
N PRO A 71 5.54 -18.98 3.94
CA PRO A 71 6.49 -20.01 4.38
C PRO A 71 7.96 -19.57 4.43
N VAL A 72 8.32 -18.54 3.65
CA VAL A 72 9.72 -18.10 3.45
C VAL A 72 10.01 -16.69 3.94
N TYR A 73 8.98 -15.92 4.35
CA TYR A 73 9.17 -14.57 4.87
C TYR A 73 7.98 -14.16 5.75
N VAL A 74 8.21 -13.12 6.53
CA VAL A 74 7.18 -12.41 7.27
C VAL A 74 7.32 -10.93 6.92
N ASP A 75 6.27 -10.33 6.38
CA ASP A 75 6.20 -8.89 6.15
C ASP A 75 5.16 -8.31 7.12
N SER A 76 5.55 -7.32 7.89
CA SER A 76 4.74 -6.70 8.93
C SER A 76 4.80 -5.19 8.84
N GLU A 77 3.70 -4.53 9.17
CA GLU A 77 3.60 -3.08 9.10
C GLU A 77 2.72 -2.56 10.24
N LEU A 78 3.21 -1.52 10.93
CA LEU A 78 2.46 -0.75 11.91
C LEU A 78 2.10 0.60 11.31
N GLY A 79 0.80 0.79 11.11
CA GLY A 79 0.19 1.98 10.54
C GLY A 79 -0.36 2.94 11.58
N PHE A 80 -0.10 4.23 11.42
CA PHE A 80 -0.56 5.32 12.29
C PHE A 80 -1.53 6.20 11.52
N VAL A 81 -2.81 6.13 11.90
CA VAL A 81 -3.86 6.96 11.30
C VAL A 81 -3.69 8.40 11.76
N HIS A 82 -3.72 9.34 10.81
CA HIS A 82 -3.41 10.76 10.99
C HIS A 82 -2.02 11.03 11.60
N GLY A 83 -1.08 10.11 11.45
CA GLY A 83 0.21 10.18 12.14
C GLY A 83 1.13 11.34 11.70
N LEU A 84 0.96 11.86 10.49
CA LEU A 84 1.68 13.06 9.99
C LEU A 84 0.78 14.30 9.85
N GLY A 85 -0.51 14.17 10.13
CA GLY A 85 -1.48 15.26 10.05
C GLY A 85 -2.92 14.78 9.84
N PRO A 86 -3.92 15.68 9.81
CA PRO A 86 -5.34 15.31 9.77
C PRO A 86 -5.81 14.52 8.54
N ASN A 87 -4.99 14.40 7.49
CA ASN A 87 -5.31 13.66 6.26
C ASN A 87 -4.12 12.82 5.79
N THR A 88 -3.19 12.48 6.68
CA THR A 88 -1.94 11.82 6.30
C THR A 88 -1.60 10.73 7.31
N ASP A 89 -1.92 9.50 6.92
CA ASP A 89 -1.47 8.30 7.61
C ASP A 89 0.00 8.01 7.24
N TYR A 90 0.72 7.33 8.12
CA TYR A 90 2.04 6.77 7.79
C TYR A 90 2.19 5.40 8.41
N ALA A 91 3.12 4.60 7.88
CA ALA A 91 3.39 3.28 8.42
C ALA A 91 4.89 2.99 8.46
N ILE A 92 5.28 2.09 9.36
CA ILE A 92 6.64 1.56 9.47
C ILE A 92 6.55 0.05 9.23
N GLY A 93 7.28 -0.42 8.22
CA GLY A 93 7.35 -1.82 7.84
C GLY A 93 8.60 -2.51 8.38
N LEU A 94 8.47 -3.81 8.65
CA LEU A 94 9.54 -4.76 8.93
C LEU A 94 9.29 -6.01 8.09
N ALA A 95 10.20 -6.28 7.15
CA ALA A 95 10.16 -7.39 6.20
C ALA A 95 11.49 -8.17 6.19
#